data_AF-A0A965ML81-F1
#
_entry.id   AF-A0A965ML81-F1
#
_cell.length_a   1.000
_cell.length_b   1.000
_cell.length_c   1.000
_cell.angle_alpha   90.00
_cell.angle_beta   90.00
_cell.angle_gamma   90.00
#
_symmetry.space_group_name_H-M   'P 1'
#
loop_
_entity.id
_entity.type
_entity.pdbx_description
1 polymer ?
#
loop_
_entity_poly.entity_id
_entity_poly.type
_entity_poly.pdbx_seq_one_letter_code
_entity_poly.pdbx_strand_id
1 'polypeptide(L)'
;MSYVSPENSKILYGSKPQVLADGTHAAVIKIRLRDHWNRPVSGRQTEIIADVPTAQITQPGPTDNEGLALAYVRSTVPGPVNVTARVLPIGQVIA
;
A
#
# COMPACT_ATOMS: atom_id res chain seq x y z
N MET A 1 16.16 14.68 9.22
CA MET A 1 15.55 13.36 8.93
C MET A 1 14.06 13.58 8.72
N SER A 2 13.53 13.37 7.52
CA SER A 2 12.08 13.52 7.28
C SER A 2 11.35 12.32 7.88
N TYR A 3 10.61 12.58 8.95
CA TYR A 3 9.73 11.60 9.59
C TYR A 3 8.42 11.51 8.80
N VAL A 4 7.95 10.28 8.59
CA VAL A 4 6.62 10.04 8.00
C VAL A 4 5.57 10.49 9.01
N SER A 5 4.63 11.32 8.58
CA SER A 5 3.50 11.79 9.37
C SER A 5 2.29 10.87 9.15
N PRO A 6 1.72 10.28 10.20
CA PRO A 6 0.51 9.48 10.08
C PRO A 6 -0.70 10.34 9.69
N GLU A 7 -0.78 11.61 10.11
CA GLU A 7 -1.90 12.48 9.74
C GLU A 7 -1.91 12.90 8.25
N ASN A 8 -0.73 13.02 7.63
CA ASN A 8 -0.61 13.47 6.24
C ASN A 8 -0.46 12.31 5.22
N SER A 9 -0.14 11.11 5.70
CA SER A 9 -0.01 9.90 4.88
C SER A 9 -1.35 9.19 4.71
N LYS A 10 -1.60 8.59 3.54
CA LYS A 10 -2.88 7.94 3.22
C LYS A 10 -2.69 6.69 2.39
N ILE A 11 -3.55 5.70 2.63
CA ILE A 11 -3.86 4.67 1.64
C ILE A 11 -4.96 5.23 0.75
N LEU A 12 -4.72 5.20 -0.54
CA LEU A 12 -5.63 5.63 -1.58
C LEU A 12 -6.01 4.39 -2.41
N TYR A 13 -7.29 4.21 -2.58
CA TYR A 13 -7.87 3.24 -3.49
C TYR A 13 -8.95 3.96 -4.31
N GLY A 14 -9.29 3.47 -5.49
CA GLY A 14 -10.27 4.12 -6.36
C GLY A 14 -11.60 4.40 -5.64
N SER A 15 -12.42 5.30 -6.19
CA SER A 15 -13.68 5.74 -5.56
C SER A 15 -14.65 4.60 -5.22
N LYS A 16 -14.53 3.47 -5.92
CA LYS A 16 -15.10 2.16 -5.54
C LYS A 16 -14.13 1.05 -5.99
N PRO A 17 -13.30 0.47 -5.10
CA PRO A 17 -12.40 -0.62 -5.49
C PRO A 17 -13.19 -1.93 -5.53
N GLN A 18 -14.18 -2.02 -6.41
CA GLN A 18 -14.86 -3.27 -6.69
C GLN A 18 -14.18 -3.91 -7.88
N VAL A 19 -13.60 -5.08 -7.64
CA VAL A 19 -12.83 -5.83 -8.64
C VAL A 19 -13.37 -7.25 -8.68
N LEU A 20 -13.36 -7.86 -9.86
CA LEU A 20 -13.82 -9.24 -10.03
C LEU A 20 -12.90 -10.19 -9.26
N ALA A 21 -13.49 -11.07 -8.44
CA ALA A 21 -12.74 -12.08 -7.70
C ALA A 21 -12.47 -13.32 -8.56
N ASP A 22 -11.78 -13.15 -9.69
CA ASP A 22 -11.41 -14.24 -10.63
C ASP A 22 -9.94 -14.66 -10.52
N GLY A 23 -9.22 -14.14 -9.52
CA GLY A 23 -7.79 -14.38 -9.34
C GLY A 23 -6.87 -13.69 -10.36
N THR A 24 -7.43 -12.93 -11.32
CA THR A 24 -6.66 -12.23 -12.38
C THR A 24 -6.77 -10.72 -12.23
N HIS A 25 -7.97 -10.21 -12.02
CA HIS A 25 -8.18 -8.77 -11.82
C HIS A 25 -7.69 -8.34 -10.44
N ALA A 26 -6.88 -7.28 -10.42
CA ALA A 26 -6.29 -6.76 -9.20
C ALA A 26 -6.83 -5.38 -8.84
N ALA A 27 -7.12 -5.19 -7.55
CA ALA A 27 -7.31 -3.87 -6.96
C ALA A 27 -5.95 -3.17 -6.81
N VAL A 28 -5.87 -1.94 -7.32
CA VAL A 28 -4.68 -1.10 -7.18
C VAL A 28 -4.76 -0.35 -5.86
N ILE A 29 -3.76 -0.55 -5.01
CA ILE A 29 -3.60 0.13 -3.73
C ILE A 29 -2.45 1.14 -3.88
N LYS A 30 -2.76 2.43 -3.74
CA LYS A 30 -1.78 3.51 -3.82
C LYS A 30 -1.49 4.03 -2.42
N ILE A 31 -0.25 3.87 -1.97
CA ILE A 31 0.21 4.39 -0.68
C ILE A 31 0.85 5.76 -0.94
N ARG A 32 0.44 6.78 -0.19
CA ARG A 32 1.04 8.11 -0.25
C ARG A 32 1.63 8.46 1.11
N LEU A 33 2.95 8.61 1.17
CA LEU A 33 3.66 9.03 2.36
C LEU A 33 4.00 10.51 2.31
N ARG A 34 3.73 11.21 3.41
CA ARG A 34 4.08 12.63 3.58
C ARG A 34 4.63 12.89 4.98
N ASP A 35 5.43 13.93 5.11
CA ASP A 35 5.87 14.45 6.41
C ASP A 35 4.84 15.44 7.00
N HIS A 36 5.11 15.97 8.20
CA HIS A 36 4.21 16.89 8.88
C HIS A 36 4.08 18.26 8.20
N TRP A 37 5.04 18.64 7.35
CA TRP A 37 4.94 19.81 6.46
C TRP A 37 4.24 19.47 5.14
N ASN A 38 3.60 18.31 5.05
CA ASN A 38 2.89 17.83 3.87
C ASN A 38 3.82 17.67 2.64
N ARG A 39 5.12 17.44 2.84
CA ARG A 39 6.08 17.16 1.76
C ARG A 39 6.13 15.66 1.48
N PRO A 40 6.34 15.25 0.21
CA PRO A 40 6.47 13.84 -0.14
C PRO A 40 7.69 13.21 0.53
N VAL A 41 7.55 11.97 0.99
CA VAL A 41 8.65 11.19 1.57
C VAL A 41 8.99 10.05 0.62
N SER A 42 10.13 10.17 -0.06
CA SER A 42 10.64 9.19 -1.01
C SER A 42 11.55 8.14 -0.35
N GLY A 43 11.79 7.03 -1.06
CA GLY A 43 12.77 6.00 -0.70
C GLY A 43 12.39 5.13 0.51
N ARG A 44 11.18 5.27 1.03
CA ARG A 44 10.67 4.44 2.14
C ARG A 44 10.04 3.17 1.61
N GLN A 45 10.52 2.02 2.09
CA GLN A 45 9.87 0.74 1.86
C GLN A 45 8.58 0.65 2.66
N THR A 46 7.54 0.14 2.02
CA THR A 46 6.24 -0.11 2.64
C THR A 46 5.83 -1.57 2.43
N GLU A 47 4.88 -2.02 3.23
CA GLU A 47 4.28 -3.33 3.11
C GLU A 47 2.77 -3.18 3.32
N ILE A 48 2.00 -3.96 2.57
CA ILE A 48 0.56 -4.10 2.79
C ILE A 48 0.20 -5.50 3.28
N ILE A 49 -0.82 -5.57 4.10
CA ILE A 49 -1.36 -6.80 4.66
C ILE A 49 -2.87 -6.76 4.43
N ALA A 50 -3.41 -7.87 3.91
CA ALA A 50 -4.84 -8.09 3.82
C ALA A 50 -5.29 -8.94 5.02
N ASP A 51 -6.50 -8.71 5.50
CA ASP A 51 -7.13 -9.48 6.57
C ASP A 51 -7.56 -10.89 6.12
N VAL A 52 -7.83 -11.07 4.83
CA VAL A 52 -8.19 -12.38 4.27
C VAL A 52 -6.94 -13.15 3.78
N PRO A 53 -6.73 -14.41 4.21
CA PRO A 53 -5.55 -15.19 3.84
C PRO A 53 -5.58 -15.67 2.38
N THR A 54 -6.73 -15.66 1.73
CA THR A 54 -6.89 -16.03 0.31
C THR A 54 -6.53 -14.90 -0.65
N ALA A 55 -6.33 -13.68 -0.14
CA ALA A 55 -5.89 -12.57 -0.98
C ALA A 55 -4.43 -12.78 -1.40
N GLN A 56 -4.20 -12.67 -2.70
CA GLN A 56 -2.87 -12.65 -3.27
C GLN A 56 -2.40 -11.20 -3.38
N ILE A 57 -1.27 -10.91 -2.73
CA ILE A 57 -0.72 -9.56 -2.62
C ILE A 57 0.56 -9.46 -3.43
N THR A 58 0.65 -8.43 -4.26
CA THR A 58 1.94 -7.93 -4.78
C THR A 58 2.35 -6.75 -3.94
N GLN A 59 3.45 -6.92 -3.18
CA GLN A 59 3.95 -5.88 -2.28
C GLN A 59 4.46 -4.67 -3.07
N PRO A 60 4.34 -3.46 -2.48
CA PRO A 60 4.88 -2.27 -3.09
C PRO A 60 6.40 -2.22 -3.02
N GLY A 61 7.00 -1.53 -3.99
CA GLY A 61 8.40 -1.10 -3.88
C GLY A 61 8.57 0.11 -2.94
N PRO A 62 9.80 0.65 -2.85
CA PRO A 62 10.04 1.92 -2.18
C PRO A 62 9.21 3.05 -2.79
N THR A 63 8.82 4.01 -1.96
CA THR A 63 8.14 5.23 -2.41
C THR A 63 8.99 6.03 -3.40
N ASP A 64 8.35 6.53 -4.46
CA ASP A 64 8.98 7.37 -5.48
C ASP A 64 9.21 8.81 -5.00
N ASN A 65 9.65 9.69 -5.92
CA ASN A 65 9.92 11.11 -5.63
C ASN A 65 8.67 11.90 -5.21
N GLU A 66 7.47 11.40 -5.49
CA GLU A 66 6.19 11.98 -5.04
C GLU A 66 5.70 11.36 -3.72
N GLY A 67 6.48 10.44 -3.14
CA GLY A 67 6.11 9.70 -1.94
C GLY A 67 5.04 8.63 -2.21
N LEU A 68 4.93 8.15 -3.45
CA LEU A 68 3.94 7.16 -3.86
C LEU A 68 4.54 5.76 -3.98
N ALA A 69 3.79 4.77 -3.53
CA ALA A 69 4.09 3.36 -3.80
C ALA A 69 2.82 2.63 -4.24
N LEU A 70 2.96 1.64 -5.13
CA LEU A 70 1.85 0.89 -5.70
C LEU A 70 1.93 -0.57 -5.27
N ALA A 71 0.82 -1.08 -4.77
CA ALA A 71 0.62 -2.49 -4.45
C ALA A 71 -0.64 -3.00 -5.13
N TYR A 72 -0.75 -4.33 -5.25
CA TYR A 72 -1.89 -4.97 -5.91
C TYR A 72 -2.46 -6.07 -5.03
N VAL A 73 -3.78 -6.18 -5.00
CA VAL A 73 -4.50 -7.23 -4.26
C VAL A 73 -5.51 -7.89 -5.19
N ARG A 74 -5.50 -9.23 -5.27
CA ARG A 74 -6.46 -10.03 -6.03
C ARG A 74 -6.97 -11.21 -5.20
N SER A 75 -8.15 -11.70 -5.52
CA SER A 75 -8.79 -12.81 -4.80
C SER A 75 -9.58 -13.69 -5.77
N THR A 76 -9.79 -14.95 -5.41
CA THR A 76 -10.76 -15.86 -6.04
C THR A 76 -12.04 -16.02 -5.21
N VAL A 77 -12.08 -15.39 -4.03
CA VAL A 77 -13.21 -15.41 -3.10
C VAL A 77 -13.87 -14.03 -3.10
N PRO A 78 -15.16 -13.93 -3.47
CA PRO A 78 -15.91 -12.69 -3.37
C PRO A 78 -16.08 -12.26 -1.90
N GLY A 79 -15.94 -10.96 -1.64
CA GLY A 79 -16.16 -10.39 -0.31
C GLY A 79 -15.36 -9.11 -0.09
N PRO A 80 -15.62 -8.43 1.04
CA PRO A 80 -14.78 -7.31 1.46
C PRO A 80 -13.39 -7.81 1.85
N VAL A 81 -12.37 -6.99 1.57
CA VAL A 81 -10.98 -7.21 2.00
C VAL A 81 -10.49 -5.91 2.64
N ASN A 82 -10.09 -5.97 3.90
CA ASN A 82 -9.47 -4.84 4.58
C ASN A 82 -7.96 -4.89 4.37
N VAL A 83 -7.40 -3.78 3.89
CA VAL A 83 -5.97 -3.65 3.62
C VAL A 83 -5.36 -2.64 4.59
N THR A 84 -4.31 -3.06 5.28
CA THR A 84 -3.49 -2.20 6.14
C THR A 84 -2.13 -2.01 5.51
N ALA A 85 -1.56 -0.80 5.58
CA ALA A 85 -0.21 -0.50 5.12
C ALA A 85 0.67 -0.09 6.29
N ARG A 86 1.95 -0.48 6.26
CA ARG A 86 2.97 -0.05 7.23
C ARG A 86 4.26 0.37 6.53
N VAL A 87 4.96 1.31 7.15
CA VAL A 87 6.31 1.71 6.73
C VAL A 87 7.32 0.79 7.42
N LEU A 88 8.22 0.19 6.66
CA LEU A 88 9.24 -0.68 7.23
C LEU A 88 10.39 0.14 7.85
N PRO A 89 11.04 -0.37 8.90
CA PRO A 89 12.27 0.20 9.42
C PRO A 89 13.35 0.27 8.33
N ILE A 90 14.14 1.35 8.35
CA ILE A 90 15.31 1.46 7.46
C ILE A 90 16.33 0.39 7.89
N GLY A 91 16.69 -0.50 6.97
CA GLY A 91 17.64 -1.61 7.21
C GLY A 91 17.00 -3.01 7.23
N GLN A 92 15.67 -3.12 7.10
CA GLN A 92 15.03 -4.42 6.94
C GLN A 92 15.03 -4.81 5.46
N VAL A 93 16.02 -5.62 5.07
CA VAL A 93 15.98 -6.37 3.81
C VAL A 93 14.83 -7.36 3.92
N ILE A 94 13.84 -7.23 3.04
CA ILE A 94 12.82 -8.25 2.81
C ILE A 94 13.55 -9.41 2.13
N ALA A 95 13.84 -10.46 2.90
CA ALA A 95 14.43 -11.71 2.43
C ALA A 95 13.41 -12.55 1.66
#